data_AF-M2PJ36-F1
#
_entry.id   AF-M2PJ36-F1
#
_cell.length_a   1.000
_cell.length_b   1.000
_cell.length_c   1.000
_cell.angle_alpha   90.00
_cell.angle_beta   90.00
_cell.angle_gamma   90.00
#
_symmetry.space_group_name_H-M   'P 1'
#
loop_
_entity.id
_entity.type
_entity.pdbx_description
1 polymer ?
#
loop_
_entity_poly.entity_id
_entity_poly.type
_entity_poly.pdbx_seq_one_letter_code
_entity_poly.pdbx_strand_id
1 'polypeptide(L)'
;MTVTQPKGFRAAGVAAGIKAEGKLDLALVVNDGPSQVAAGVFTRNVIKAAPVLWSQEVLKQQRLKAVVLNSGGANAATGPGGFQDTHQTAEKVAGLFEAGAIEVAVCSTGLIGERLPMDALLSGVDSAFTQLGTGAEADLNAATAVMTTDSKPKQAAASHDSGWSVGGFAKGAGMLAPNLATMLSVLTTDAVVTPEVLDRALRAATGVTFDRLDVDGGTSTNDTVLVLASGASGVEPTEAELTELLTAVSLDLVLQLRADSEGATKYVDVTVTGAANEADAIAVGRTIAEDNLVKTALFGSDPNWGRIAMALGRVPAEIDPEKVAIAINGVTLFAKGTPAADRSEADLSGRDIKIVVDLGLGEGESTIYTTDLSHAYVEENSAYSS
;
A
#
# COMPACT_ATOMS: atom_id res chain seq x y z
N MET A 1 19.46 -5.11 1.73
CA MET A 1 18.56 -6.15 2.23
C MET A 1 17.30 -5.43 2.68
N THR A 2 16.12 -6.02 2.52
CA THR A 2 14.84 -5.39 2.86
C THR A 2 13.93 -6.35 3.62
N VAL A 3 13.07 -7.13 2.96
CA VAL A 3 12.15 -8.05 3.66
C VAL A 3 12.88 -9.13 4.48
N THR A 4 14.14 -9.45 4.16
CA THR A 4 15.02 -10.30 4.97
C THR A 4 16.11 -9.54 5.75
N GLN A 5 16.05 -8.20 5.81
CA GLN A 5 16.93 -7.43 6.71
C GLN A 5 16.65 -7.74 8.18
N PRO A 6 15.39 -7.77 8.64
CA PRO A 6 15.09 -8.34 9.94
C PRO A 6 15.50 -9.81 10.01
N LYS A 7 16.14 -10.19 11.11
CA LYS A 7 16.58 -11.57 11.35
C LYS A 7 15.38 -12.52 11.42
N GLY A 8 15.61 -13.80 11.14
CA GLY A 8 14.57 -14.83 11.25
C GLY A 8 13.59 -14.86 10.07
N PHE A 9 13.93 -14.24 8.94
CA PHE A 9 13.14 -14.32 7.70
C PHE A 9 13.95 -14.87 6.53
N ARG A 10 13.26 -15.61 5.66
CA ARG A 10 13.73 -15.96 4.32
C ARG A 10 12.68 -15.60 3.30
N ALA A 11 13.10 -15.29 2.08
CA ALA A 11 12.23 -14.97 0.98
C ALA A 11 12.67 -15.65 -0.31
N ALA A 12 11.74 -15.80 -1.25
CA ALA A 12 11.99 -16.21 -2.61
C ALA A 12 10.97 -15.55 -3.55
N GLY A 13 11.37 -15.34 -4.80
CA GLY A 13 10.47 -15.01 -5.90
C GLY A 13 10.85 -15.87 -7.11
N VAL A 14 9.86 -16.54 -7.71
CA VAL A 14 10.07 -17.49 -8.81
C VAL A 14 9.08 -17.25 -9.93
N ALA A 15 9.42 -17.74 -11.13
CA ALA A 15 8.48 -17.89 -12.23
C ALA A 15 7.76 -19.23 -12.08
N ALA A 16 6.57 -19.21 -11.49
CA ALA A 16 5.64 -20.32 -11.38
C ALA A 16 4.91 -20.62 -12.70
N GLY A 17 4.83 -19.63 -13.62
CA GLY A 17 4.16 -19.78 -14.91
C GLY A 17 2.68 -19.42 -14.88
N ILE A 18 2.30 -18.53 -13.94
CA ILE A 18 0.99 -17.88 -13.87
C ILE A 18 0.96 -16.71 -14.88
N LYS A 19 2.03 -15.91 -14.92
CA LYS A 19 2.23 -14.88 -15.95
C LYS A 19 2.92 -15.48 -17.18
N ALA A 20 2.66 -14.89 -18.34
CA ALA A 20 3.34 -15.25 -19.57
C ALA A 20 4.85 -14.89 -19.52
N GLU A 21 5.61 -15.41 -20.50
CA GLU A 21 7.00 -15.02 -20.79
C GLU A 21 8.03 -15.34 -19.69
N GLY A 22 7.69 -16.20 -18.73
CA GLY A 22 8.62 -16.63 -17.68
C GLY A 22 8.99 -15.53 -16.69
N LYS A 23 8.13 -14.51 -16.56
CA LYS A 23 8.30 -13.45 -15.53
C LYS A 23 8.09 -14.05 -14.14
N LEU A 24 8.79 -13.51 -13.15
CA LEU A 24 8.55 -13.86 -11.75
C LEU A 24 7.10 -13.49 -11.37
N ASP A 25 6.39 -14.41 -10.76
CA ASP A 25 4.95 -14.31 -10.53
C ASP A 25 4.46 -14.99 -9.23
N LEU A 26 5.37 -15.59 -8.45
CA LEU A 26 5.09 -16.15 -7.14
C LEU A 26 6.20 -15.78 -6.14
N ALA A 27 5.82 -15.20 -5.02
CA ALA A 27 6.69 -14.92 -3.89
C ALA A 27 6.32 -15.79 -2.68
N LEU A 28 7.34 -16.16 -1.90
CA LEU A 28 7.18 -16.83 -0.62
C LEU A 28 8.05 -16.13 0.42
N VAL A 29 7.45 -15.68 1.52
CA VAL A 29 8.15 -15.11 2.69
C VAL A 29 7.90 -16.01 3.88
N VAL A 30 8.96 -16.41 4.59
CA VAL A 30 8.90 -17.38 5.69
C VAL A 30 9.47 -16.74 6.96
N ASN A 31 8.73 -16.88 8.06
CA ASN A 31 9.16 -16.53 9.40
C ASN A 31 9.75 -17.77 10.10
N ASP A 32 11.05 -17.77 10.33
CA ASP A 32 11.79 -18.83 11.03
C ASP A 32 11.97 -18.56 12.54
N GLY A 33 11.36 -17.50 13.07
CA GLY A 33 11.11 -17.37 14.51
C GLY A 33 12.07 -16.46 15.28
N PRO A 34 12.24 -16.66 16.60
CA PRO A 34 11.59 -17.64 17.48
C PRO A 34 10.08 -17.43 17.71
N SER A 35 9.54 -16.29 17.31
CA SER A 35 8.13 -15.94 17.38
C SER A 35 7.50 -15.91 15.99
N GLN A 36 6.19 -16.12 15.93
CA GLN A 36 5.41 -16.09 14.69
C GLN A 36 4.35 -14.99 14.70
N VAL A 37 4.44 -14.03 15.63
CA VAL A 37 3.43 -12.99 15.81
C VAL A 37 3.22 -12.23 14.49
N ALA A 38 1.97 -12.02 14.12
CA ALA A 38 1.62 -11.35 12.88
C ALA A 38 0.32 -10.54 13.03
N ALA A 39 0.23 -9.46 12.25
CA ALA A 39 -0.97 -8.64 12.13
C ALA A 39 -1.22 -8.29 10.66
N GLY A 40 -2.44 -7.86 10.36
CA GLY A 40 -2.78 -7.44 9.00
C GLY A 40 -3.94 -6.47 8.93
N VAL A 41 -3.90 -5.61 7.91
CA VAL A 41 -5.01 -4.76 7.48
C VAL A 41 -5.39 -5.13 6.05
N PHE A 42 -6.68 -5.04 5.75
CA PHE A 42 -7.25 -5.58 4.51
C PHE A 42 -8.25 -4.61 3.92
N THR A 43 -8.50 -4.77 2.62
CA THR A 43 -9.50 -4.01 1.88
C THR A 43 -10.81 -3.80 2.62
N ARG A 44 -11.34 -2.57 2.54
CA ARG A 44 -12.70 -2.23 2.96
C ARG A 44 -13.72 -2.47 1.84
N ASN A 45 -13.29 -2.84 0.64
CA ASN A 45 -14.18 -3.24 -0.45
C ASN A 45 -15.11 -4.38 0.01
N VAL A 46 -16.39 -4.29 -0.35
CA VAL A 46 -17.41 -5.27 -0.01
C VAL A 46 -17.26 -6.55 -0.86
N ILE A 47 -16.74 -6.42 -2.07
CA ILE A 47 -16.37 -7.54 -2.95
C ILE A 47 -14.95 -7.95 -2.60
N LYS A 48 -14.79 -8.74 -1.54
CA LYS A 48 -13.47 -9.24 -1.12
C LYS A 48 -13.07 -10.46 -1.95
N ALA A 49 -11.82 -10.51 -2.39
CA ALA A 49 -11.26 -11.68 -3.05
C ALA A 49 -11.14 -12.87 -2.07
N ALA A 50 -11.14 -14.09 -2.63
CA ALA A 50 -10.91 -15.32 -1.87
C ALA A 50 -9.66 -15.29 -0.96
N PRO A 51 -8.46 -14.86 -1.43
CA PRO A 51 -7.26 -14.73 -0.60
C PRO A 51 -7.41 -13.78 0.59
N VAL A 52 -8.17 -12.69 0.43
CA VAL A 52 -8.43 -11.74 1.54
C VAL A 52 -9.27 -12.43 2.61
N LEU A 53 -10.37 -13.08 2.23
CA LEU A 53 -11.26 -13.77 3.17
C LEU A 53 -10.52 -14.88 3.94
N TRP A 54 -9.66 -15.64 3.26
CA TRP A 54 -8.80 -16.63 3.88
C TRP A 54 -7.81 -16.02 4.87
N SER A 55 -7.04 -15.02 4.44
CA SER A 55 -6.01 -14.40 5.28
C SER A 55 -6.60 -13.67 6.48
N GLN A 56 -7.83 -13.15 6.38
CA GLN A 56 -8.60 -12.64 7.52
C GLN A 56 -8.92 -13.73 8.54
N GLU A 57 -9.27 -14.94 8.11
CA GLU A 57 -9.53 -16.06 9.02
C GLU A 57 -8.24 -16.52 9.73
N VAL A 58 -7.17 -16.68 8.96
CA VAL A 58 -5.82 -17.04 9.44
C VAL A 58 -5.34 -16.06 10.51
N LEU A 59 -5.45 -14.75 10.26
CA LEU A 59 -4.96 -13.73 11.18
C LEU A 59 -5.76 -13.58 12.47
N LYS A 60 -6.89 -14.27 12.65
CA LYS A 60 -7.51 -14.38 13.99
C LYS A 60 -6.61 -15.09 15.00
N GLN A 61 -5.67 -15.90 14.53
CA GLN A 61 -4.65 -16.52 15.39
C GLN A 61 -3.47 -15.58 15.69
N GLN A 62 -3.39 -14.44 14.98
CA GLN A 62 -2.31 -13.44 15.04
C GLN A 62 -0.92 -14.08 14.92
N ARG A 63 -0.82 -15.14 14.13
CA ARG A 63 0.39 -15.93 13.93
C ARG A 63 0.50 -16.36 12.48
N LEU A 64 1.69 -16.17 11.89
CA LEU A 64 2.01 -16.61 10.54
C LEU A 64 3.39 -17.27 10.50
N LYS A 65 3.43 -18.47 9.93
CA LYS A 65 4.68 -19.15 9.53
C LYS A 65 5.16 -18.65 8.18
N ALA A 66 4.25 -18.38 7.25
CA ALA A 66 4.59 -17.93 5.91
C ALA A 66 3.50 -17.06 5.27
N VAL A 67 3.91 -16.29 4.27
CA VAL A 67 3.03 -15.60 3.33
C VAL A 67 3.41 -16.04 1.92
N VAL A 68 2.42 -16.50 1.16
CA VAL A 68 2.57 -16.77 -0.27
C VAL A 68 1.77 -15.73 -1.06
N LEU A 69 2.42 -15.16 -2.08
CA LEU A 69 1.83 -14.11 -2.90
C LEU A 69 1.97 -14.49 -4.37
N ASN A 70 0.88 -14.39 -5.14
CA ASN A 70 0.95 -14.56 -6.59
C ASN A 70 0.56 -13.27 -7.33
N SER A 71 1.13 -13.06 -8.51
CA SER A 71 0.68 -12.06 -9.49
C SER A 71 0.17 -12.73 -10.78
N GLY A 72 -0.61 -11.99 -11.57
CA GLY A 72 -1.22 -12.48 -12.81
C GLY A 72 -2.66 -12.99 -12.67
N GLY A 73 -3.17 -13.15 -11.45
CA GLY A 73 -4.57 -13.48 -11.19
C GLY A 73 -4.96 -13.11 -9.77
N ALA A 74 -6.00 -12.28 -9.61
CA ALA A 74 -6.44 -11.79 -8.30
C ALA A 74 -7.23 -12.82 -7.50
N ASN A 75 -7.76 -13.86 -8.16
CA ASN A 75 -8.69 -14.82 -7.55
C ASN A 75 -9.85 -14.10 -6.81
N ALA A 76 -10.34 -13.02 -7.44
CA ALA A 76 -11.48 -12.23 -7.00
C ALA A 76 -12.70 -12.58 -7.84
N ALA A 77 -13.89 -12.57 -7.23
CA ALA A 77 -15.16 -12.93 -7.89
C ALA A 77 -15.18 -14.35 -8.52
N THR A 78 -14.42 -15.29 -7.97
CA THR A 78 -14.24 -16.68 -8.46
C THR A 78 -15.08 -17.72 -7.72
N GLY A 79 -15.97 -17.29 -6.83
CA GLY A 79 -16.91 -18.15 -6.10
C GLY A 79 -16.23 -19.15 -5.14
N PRO A 80 -16.97 -20.19 -4.70
CA PRO A 80 -16.44 -21.19 -3.74
C PRO A 80 -15.19 -21.91 -4.24
N GLY A 81 -15.07 -22.12 -5.55
CA GLY A 81 -13.89 -22.75 -6.12
C GLY A 81 -12.62 -21.91 -5.99
N GLY A 82 -12.72 -20.58 -6.12
CA GLY A 82 -11.58 -19.69 -5.85
C GLY A 82 -11.13 -19.73 -4.39
N PHE A 83 -12.08 -19.85 -3.45
CA PHE A 83 -11.74 -20.05 -2.04
C PHE A 83 -11.02 -21.38 -1.81
N GLN A 84 -11.46 -22.46 -2.47
CA GLN A 84 -10.79 -23.76 -2.41
C GLN A 84 -9.35 -23.70 -2.96
N ASP A 85 -9.12 -22.97 -4.05
CA ASP A 85 -7.78 -22.77 -4.61
C ASP A 85 -6.85 -22.06 -3.62
N THR A 86 -7.35 -21.02 -2.95
CA THR A 86 -6.63 -20.33 -1.88
C THR A 86 -6.31 -21.28 -0.73
N HIS A 87 -7.27 -22.08 -0.27
CA HIS A 87 -7.06 -23.07 0.79
C HIS A 87 -5.99 -24.10 0.40
N GLN A 88 -6.09 -24.66 -0.80
CA GLN A 88 -5.15 -25.65 -1.32
C GLN A 88 -3.73 -25.07 -1.45
N THR A 89 -3.62 -23.80 -1.82
CA THR A 89 -2.34 -23.06 -1.85
C THR A 89 -1.74 -22.97 -0.44
N ALA A 90 -2.53 -22.60 0.56
CA ALA A 90 -2.09 -22.54 1.94
C ALA A 90 -1.67 -23.93 2.49
N GLU A 91 -2.45 -24.98 2.19
CA GLU A 91 -2.11 -26.37 2.56
C GLU A 91 -0.79 -26.82 1.94
N LYS A 92 -0.57 -26.50 0.66
CA LYS A 92 0.67 -26.84 -0.05
C LYS A 92 1.89 -26.20 0.60
N VAL A 93 1.81 -24.91 0.93
CA VAL A 93 2.89 -24.22 1.65
C VAL A 93 3.08 -24.83 3.03
N ALA A 94 2.00 -25.01 3.79
CA ALA A 94 2.06 -25.52 5.16
C ALA A 94 2.71 -26.91 5.26
N GLY A 95 2.41 -27.80 4.31
CA GLY A 95 3.00 -29.13 4.21
C GLY A 95 4.53 -29.14 4.03
N LEU A 96 5.14 -28.04 3.60
CA LEU A 96 6.60 -27.90 3.48
C LEU A 96 7.30 -27.53 4.79
N PHE A 97 6.54 -27.12 5.82
CA PHE A 97 7.08 -26.65 7.11
C PHE A 97 6.54 -27.43 8.31
N GLU A 98 5.83 -28.55 8.09
CA GLU A 98 5.07 -29.27 9.15
C GLU A 98 4.13 -28.33 9.94
N ALA A 99 3.59 -27.31 9.26
CA ALA A 99 2.69 -26.31 9.84
C ALA A 99 1.23 -26.60 9.46
N GLY A 100 0.29 -25.91 10.10
CA GLY A 100 -1.10 -25.88 9.67
C GLY A 100 -1.32 -24.88 8.53
N ALA A 101 -2.28 -25.15 7.64
CA ALA A 101 -2.71 -24.18 6.63
C ALA A 101 -3.15 -22.84 7.27
N ILE A 102 -3.71 -22.91 8.48
CA ILE A 102 -4.12 -21.75 9.29
C ILE A 102 -2.94 -20.88 9.76
N GLU A 103 -1.69 -21.24 9.44
CA GLU A 103 -0.48 -20.45 9.72
C GLU A 103 0.09 -19.82 8.44
N VAL A 104 -0.63 -19.91 7.30
CA VAL A 104 -0.19 -19.40 6.00
C VAL A 104 -1.18 -18.39 5.46
N ALA A 105 -0.73 -17.14 5.33
CA ALA A 105 -1.49 -16.12 4.61
C ALA A 105 -1.28 -16.27 3.10
N VAL A 106 -2.33 -16.01 2.32
CA VAL A 106 -2.31 -16.05 0.85
C VAL A 106 -2.74 -14.70 0.33
N CYS A 107 -1.95 -14.12 -0.56
CA CYS A 107 -2.26 -12.88 -1.25
C CYS A 107 -2.22 -13.10 -2.77
N SER A 108 -3.10 -12.42 -3.51
CA SER A 108 -3.15 -12.53 -4.97
C SER A 108 -3.42 -11.17 -5.58
N THR A 109 -2.89 -10.91 -6.78
CA THR A 109 -3.16 -9.69 -7.56
C THR A 109 -3.16 -10.00 -9.06
N GLY A 110 -3.94 -9.26 -9.84
CA GLY A 110 -4.09 -9.42 -11.29
C GLY A 110 -5.56 -9.43 -11.71
N LEU A 111 -5.87 -10.15 -12.78
CA LEU A 111 -7.21 -10.17 -13.37
C LEU A 111 -8.29 -10.69 -12.40
N ILE A 112 -9.45 -10.02 -12.40
CA ILE A 112 -10.65 -10.38 -11.63
C ILE A 112 -11.53 -11.32 -12.46
N GLY A 113 -12.18 -12.29 -11.82
CA GLY A 113 -13.13 -13.21 -12.46
C GLY A 113 -12.50 -14.45 -13.09
N GLU A 114 -11.17 -14.58 -13.02
CA GLU A 114 -10.42 -15.72 -13.56
C GLU A 114 -9.86 -16.61 -12.43
N ARG A 115 -9.99 -17.93 -12.61
CA ARG A 115 -9.41 -18.93 -11.70
C ARG A 115 -7.91 -19.07 -11.97
N LEU A 116 -7.14 -19.38 -10.92
CA LEU A 116 -5.69 -19.52 -11.02
C LEU A 116 -5.29 -20.83 -11.73
N PRO A 117 -4.18 -20.85 -12.49
CA PRO A 117 -3.62 -22.08 -13.04
C PRO A 117 -2.95 -22.89 -11.91
N MET A 118 -3.75 -23.65 -11.15
CA MET A 118 -3.32 -24.26 -9.90
C MET A 118 -2.11 -25.20 -10.02
N ASP A 119 -1.99 -25.97 -11.10
CA ASP A 119 -0.81 -26.85 -11.28
C ASP A 119 0.50 -26.04 -11.35
N ALA A 120 0.47 -24.91 -12.05
CA ALA A 120 1.60 -24.00 -12.16
C ALA A 120 1.91 -23.35 -10.80
N LEU A 121 0.87 -22.85 -10.11
CA LEU A 121 1.00 -22.23 -8.79
C LEU A 121 1.61 -23.20 -7.77
N LEU A 122 1.07 -24.43 -7.65
CA LEU A 122 1.51 -25.40 -6.65
C LEU A 122 2.93 -25.91 -6.91
N SER A 123 3.30 -26.10 -8.18
CA SER A 123 4.70 -26.40 -8.58
C SER A 123 5.63 -25.21 -8.32
N GLY A 124 5.14 -23.99 -8.53
CA GLY A 124 5.82 -22.75 -8.18
C GLY A 124 6.11 -22.67 -6.68
N VAL A 125 5.18 -23.10 -5.82
CA VAL A 125 5.40 -23.15 -4.35
C VAL A 125 6.58 -24.07 -3.99
N ASP A 126 6.68 -25.24 -4.61
CA ASP A 126 7.83 -26.14 -4.42
C ASP A 126 9.14 -25.45 -4.85
N SER A 127 9.12 -24.81 -6.01
CA SER A 127 10.28 -24.08 -6.55
C SER A 127 10.71 -22.94 -5.63
N ALA A 128 9.76 -22.11 -5.16
CA ALA A 128 10.00 -21.01 -4.24
C ALA A 128 10.60 -21.51 -2.92
N PHE A 129 10.08 -22.62 -2.38
CA PHE A 129 10.61 -23.23 -1.17
C PHE A 129 12.07 -23.66 -1.31
N THR A 130 12.44 -24.30 -2.43
CA THR A 130 13.83 -24.70 -2.68
C THR A 130 14.79 -23.51 -2.84
N GLN A 131 14.27 -22.34 -3.22
CA GLN A 131 15.04 -21.12 -3.48
C GLN A 131 14.98 -20.11 -2.32
N LEU A 132 14.37 -20.47 -1.19
CA LEU A 132 14.31 -19.60 -0.01
C LEU A 132 15.71 -19.20 0.44
N GLY A 133 15.95 -17.90 0.44
CA GLY A 133 17.23 -17.31 0.82
C GLY A 133 17.07 -16.05 1.65
N THR A 134 18.21 -15.46 1.98
CA THR A 134 18.33 -14.14 2.61
C THR A 134 19.19 -13.27 1.73
N GLY A 135 19.01 -11.96 1.84
CA GLY A 135 19.87 -10.99 1.16
C GLY A 135 19.22 -10.34 -0.05
N ALA A 136 19.94 -9.40 -0.65
CA ALA A 136 19.39 -8.46 -1.63
C ALA A 136 18.75 -9.15 -2.85
N GLU A 137 19.30 -10.26 -3.33
CA GLU A 137 18.75 -11.00 -4.47
C GLU A 137 17.41 -11.67 -4.13
N ALA A 138 17.34 -12.38 -2.99
CA ALA A 138 16.10 -13.00 -2.51
C ALA A 138 15.01 -11.96 -2.26
N ASP A 139 15.38 -10.84 -1.64
CA ASP A 139 14.48 -9.71 -1.40
C ASP A 139 13.94 -9.13 -2.71
N LEU A 140 14.83 -8.86 -3.68
CA LEU A 140 14.49 -8.27 -4.98
C LEU A 140 13.59 -9.21 -5.78
N ASN A 141 13.89 -10.51 -5.79
CA ASN A 141 13.09 -11.50 -6.49
C ASN A 141 11.68 -11.59 -5.91
N ALA A 142 11.53 -11.59 -4.58
CA ALA A 142 10.23 -11.59 -3.92
C ALA A 142 9.40 -10.33 -4.27
N ALA A 143 10.03 -9.14 -4.21
CA ALA A 143 9.37 -7.89 -4.58
C ALA A 143 9.00 -7.84 -6.08
N THR A 144 9.84 -8.41 -6.94
CA THR A 144 9.58 -8.47 -8.39
C THR A 144 8.45 -9.44 -8.73
N ALA A 145 8.36 -10.57 -8.02
CA ALA A 145 7.37 -11.61 -8.28
C ALA A 145 5.91 -11.17 -8.04
N VAL A 146 5.69 -10.12 -7.25
CA VAL A 146 4.35 -9.58 -6.97
C VAL A 146 3.94 -8.44 -7.90
N MET A 147 4.86 -7.95 -8.74
CA MET A 147 4.60 -6.84 -9.66
C MET A 147 3.57 -7.22 -10.73
N THR A 148 2.79 -6.22 -11.12
CA THR A 148 1.78 -6.29 -12.19
C THR A 148 2.09 -5.26 -13.27
N THR A 149 1.41 -4.11 -13.23
CA THR A 149 1.66 -2.94 -14.10
C THR A 149 2.79 -2.05 -13.57
N ASP A 150 3.31 -2.35 -12.39
CA ASP A 150 4.47 -1.72 -11.78
C ASP A 150 5.68 -1.68 -12.75
N SER A 151 6.37 -0.54 -12.83
CA SER A 151 7.58 -0.41 -13.66
C SER A 151 8.85 -0.82 -12.92
N LYS A 152 8.81 -0.81 -11.58
CA LYS A 152 9.93 -1.17 -10.71
C LYS A 152 9.47 -1.84 -9.39
N PRO A 153 10.29 -2.73 -8.83
CA PRO A 153 10.04 -3.31 -7.51
C PRO A 153 10.18 -2.24 -6.43
N LYS A 154 9.34 -2.31 -5.39
CA LYS A 154 9.28 -1.33 -4.30
C LYS A 154 9.68 -2.00 -3.01
N GLN A 155 10.75 -1.52 -2.39
CA GLN A 155 11.35 -2.15 -1.22
C GLN A 155 11.86 -1.08 -0.27
N ALA A 156 11.73 -1.32 1.03
CA ALA A 156 12.17 -0.40 2.06
C ALA A 156 12.65 -1.17 3.29
N ALA A 157 13.58 -0.58 4.03
CA ALA A 157 13.98 -1.07 5.34
C ALA A 157 14.65 0.02 6.17
N ALA A 158 14.52 -0.12 7.49
CA ALA A 158 15.14 0.76 8.46
C ALA A 158 15.57 -0.06 9.69
N SER A 159 16.67 0.35 10.32
CA SER A 159 17.16 -0.23 11.57
C SER A 159 17.05 0.78 12.69
N HIS A 160 16.72 0.30 13.89
CA HIS A 160 16.83 1.07 15.11
C HIS A 160 18.22 0.91 15.71
N ASP A 161 18.72 1.95 16.39
CA ASP A 161 20.04 1.93 17.03
C ASP A 161 20.16 0.85 18.12
N SER A 162 19.04 0.42 18.68
CA SER A 162 18.96 -0.67 19.68
C SER A 162 19.15 -2.07 19.09
N GLY A 163 19.35 -2.22 17.77
CA GLY A 163 19.74 -3.50 17.15
C GLY A 163 18.62 -4.40 16.64
N TRP A 164 17.43 -3.83 16.38
CA TRP A 164 16.31 -4.46 15.68
C TRP A 164 15.95 -3.65 14.42
N SER A 165 15.13 -4.20 13.54
CA SER A 165 14.80 -3.56 12.26
C SER A 165 13.39 -3.87 11.75
N VAL A 166 12.96 -3.06 10.79
CA VAL A 166 11.77 -3.28 9.97
C VAL A 166 12.20 -3.30 8.51
N GLY A 167 11.64 -4.19 7.72
CA GLY A 167 11.84 -4.22 6.27
C GLY A 167 10.60 -4.71 5.56
N GLY A 168 10.58 -4.60 4.23
CA GLY A 168 9.46 -5.10 3.46
C GLY A 168 9.46 -4.69 1.99
N PHE A 169 8.38 -5.05 1.33
CA PHE A 169 8.09 -4.65 -0.03
C PHE A 169 6.60 -4.32 -0.20
N ALA A 170 6.29 -3.62 -1.29
CA ALA A 170 4.92 -3.37 -1.72
C ALA A 170 4.80 -3.51 -3.25
N LYS A 171 3.58 -3.69 -3.73
CA LYS A 171 3.24 -3.62 -5.16
C LYS A 171 1.98 -2.78 -5.36
N GLY A 172 1.86 -2.11 -6.49
CA GLY A 172 0.74 -1.28 -6.90
C GLY A 172 1.21 -0.13 -7.80
N ALA A 173 0.47 0.11 -8.90
CA ALA A 173 0.74 1.20 -9.84
C ALA A 173 -0.56 1.82 -10.38
N GLY A 174 -1.61 1.03 -10.58
CA GLY A 174 -2.99 1.47 -10.83
C GLY A 174 -3.98 0.86 -9.84
N MET A 175 -5.21 1.38 -9.81
CA MET A 175 -6.19 1.17 -8.74
C MET A 175 -5.52 1.45 -7.39
N LEU A 176 -5.22 2.71 -7.11
CA LEU A 176 -4.40 3.12 -5.97
C LEU A 176 -5.11 4.20 -5.12
N ALA A 177 -6.37 4.01 -4.74
CA ALA A 177 -7.17 4.89 -3.86
C ALA A 177 -7.68 4.25 -2.55
N PRO A 178 -7.03 4.49 -1.40
CA PRO A 178 -7.13 3.60 -0.30
C PRO A 178 -8.36 3.94 0.52
N ASN A 179 -9.44 3.21 0.32
CA ASN A 179 -10.01 2.42 1.42
C ASN A 179 -9.38 1.00 1.39
N LEU A 180 -8.08 1.02 1.07
CA LEU A 180 -7.11 0.07 0.50
C LEU A 180 -7.39 -0.36 -0.98
N ALA A 181 -6.51 0.06 -1.89
CA ALA A 181 -6.50 -0.06 -3.35
C ALA A 181 -5.34 -0.88 -3.93
N THR A 182 -5.50 -1.64 -5.04
CA THR A 182 -4.81 -2.92 -5.36
C THR A 182 -3.35 -2.94 -4.96
N MET A 183 -3.12 -3.14 -3.67
CA MET A 183 -1.83 -3.02 -3.03
C MET A 183 -1.63 -4.21 -2.11
N LEU A 184 -0.53 -4.89 -2.35
CA LEU A 184 -0.03 -5.96 -1.51
C LEU A 184 1.24 -5.46 -0.87
N SER A 185 1.33 -5.54 0.45
CA SER A 185 2.56 -5.26 1.17
C SER A 185 2.83 -6.32 2.24
N VAL A 186 4.08 -6.75 2.30
CA VAL A 186 4.59 -7.61 3.36
C VAL A 186 5.73 -6.89 4.04
N LEU A 187 5.52 -6.64 5.34
CA LEU A 187 6.47 -6.08 6.26
C LEU A 187 6.98 -7.19 7.19
N THR A 188 8.23 -7.07 7.61
CA THR A 188 8.88 -7.97 8.55
C THR A 188 9.57 -7.14 9.62
N THR A 189 9.65 -7.69 10.83
CA THR A 189 10.45 -7.14 11.92
C THR A 189 11.01 -8.25 12.79
N ASP A 190 12.21 -8.05 13.33
CA ASP A 190 12.85 -8.99 14.25
C ASP A 190 12.70 -8.55 15.71
N ALA A 191 11.92 -7.51 15.98
CA ALA A 191 11.53 -7.09 17.32
C ALA A 191 10.71 -8.17 18.04
N VAL A 192 10.92 -8.27 19.35
CA VAL A 192 10.07 -9.03 20.27
C VAL A 192 8.85 -8.18 20.58
N VAL A 193 7.66 -8.66 20.24
CA VAL A 193 6.41 -7.91 20.39
C VAL A 193 5.24 -8.86 20.65
N THR A 194 4.23 -8.39 21.39
CA THR A 194 2.98 -9.12 21.55
C THR A 194 2.06 -8.91 20.34
N PRO A 195 1.12 -9.83 20.08
CA PRO A 195 0.13 -9.68 19.02
C PRO A 195 -0.66 -8.36 19.06
N GLU A 196 -1.04 -7.92 20.26
CA GLU A 196 -1.87 -6.72 20.44
C GLU A 196 -1.09 -5.44 20.16
N VAL A 197 0.19 -5.39 20.55
CA VAL A 197 1.06 -4.24 20.27
C VAL A 197 1.36 -4.17 18.77
N LEU A 198 1.63 -5.31 18.13
CA LEU A 198 1.91 -5.34 16.69
C LEU A 198 0.70 -4.89 15.86
N ASP A 199 -0.52 -5.33 16.20
CA ASP A 199 -1.75 -4.91 15.51
C ASP A 199 -2.02 -3.41 15.67
N ARG A 200 -1.89 -2.86 16.88
CA ARG A 200 -2.05 -1.41 17.11
C ARG A 200 -0.99 -0.61 16.36
N ALA A 201 0.27 -1.03 16.41
CA ALA A 201 1.36 -0.35 15.73
C ALA A 201 1.18 -0.37 14.20
N LEU A 202 0.75 -1.51 13.64
CA LEU A 202 0.42 -1.62 12.21
C LEU A 202 -0.70 -0.65 11.83
N ARG A 203 -1.82 -0.64 12.57
CA ARG A 203 -2.97 0.25 12.27
C ARG A 203 -2.61 1.72 12.36
N ALA A 204 -1.80 2.10 13.36
CA ALA A 204 -1.31 3.47 13.49
C ALA A 204 -0.44 3.85 12.29
N ALA A 205 0.50 2.99 11.90
CA ALA A 205 1.38 3.22 10.76
C ALA A 205 0.59 3.30 9.44
N THR A 206 -0.31 2.34 9.17
CA THR A 206 -1.10 2.33 7.92
C THR A 206 -2.06 3.50 7.86
N GLY A 207 -2.65 3.91 8.99
CA GLY A 207 -3.59 5.01 9.11
C GLY A 207 -3.05 6.37 8.69
N VAL A 208 -1.73 6.57 8.69
CA VAL A 208 -1.06 7.80 8.24
C VAL A 208 -0.19 7.61 6.99
N THR A 209 -0.14 6.39 6.42
CA THR A 209 0.68 6.06 5.24
C THR A 209 -0.19 5.45 4.13
N PHE A 210 -0.37 4.13 4.13
CA PHE A 210 -1.09 3.40 3.09
C PHE A 210 -2.55 3.89 2.97
N ASP A 211 -3.23 4.23 4.07
CA ASP A 211 -4.58 4.79 4.05
C ASP A 211 -4.64 6.24 3.53
N ARG A 212 -3.49 6.84 3.17
CA ARG A 212 -3.35 8.22 2.73
C ARG A 212 -2.85 8.37 1.29
N LEU A 213 -2.60 7.29 0.57
CA LEU A 213 -2.12 7.33 -0.83
C LEU A 213 -3.27 7.20 -1.83
N ASP A 214 -3.86 8.26 -2.36
CA ASP A 214 -4.96 8.16 -3.35
C ASP A 214 -4.57 8.59 -4.76
N VAL A 215 -4.59 7.69 -5.74
CA VAL A 215 -4.19 7.93 -7.14
C VAL A 215 -5.40 8.08 -8.04
N ASP A 216 -6.46 7.27 -7.89
CA ASP A 216 -7.54 7.17 -8.89
C ASP A 216 -8.96 6.90 -8.35
N GLY A 217 -9.22 7.04 -7.05
CA GLY A 217 -10.50 6.65 -6.44
C GLY A 217 -10.84 5.14 -6.41
N GLY A 218 -10.06 4.26 -7.06
CA GLY A 218 -10.31 2.82 -7.13
C GLY A 218 -9.85 1.99 -5.92
N THR A 219 -10.73 1.73 -4.95
CA THR A 219 -10.50 0.76 -3.85
C THR A 219 -10.62 -0.69 -4.35
N SER A 220 -9.59 -1.51 -4.13
CA SER A 220 -9.48 -2.85 -4.72
C SER A 220 -10.11 -3.94 -3.91
N THR A 221 -10.39 -5.07 -4.56
CA THR A 221 -10.90 -6.29 -3.95
C THR A 221 -9.85 -7.10 -3.18
N ASN A 222 -8.56 -6.79 -3.33
CA ASN A 222 -7.45 -7.65 -2.88
C ASN A 222 -6.53 -7.06 -1.82
N ASP A 223 -6.73 -5.80 -1.46
CA ASP A 223 -5.76 -5.10 -0.64
C ASP A 223 -5.43 -5.76 0.67
N THR A 224 -4.14 -5.85 0.93
CA THR A 224 -3.59 -6.55 2.08
C THR A 224 -2.22 -5.98 2.46
N VAL A 225 -2.09 -5.52 3.69
CA VAL A 225 -0.79 -5.25 4.34
C VAL A 225 -0.63 -6.23 5.48
N LEU A 226 0.44 -7.01 5.46
CA LEU A 226 0.80 -7.93 6.54
C LEU A 226 2.09 -7.47 7.19
N VAL A 227 2.20 -7.64 8.50
CA VAL A 227 3.46 -7.54 9.23
C VAL A 227 3.71 -8.83 10.01
N LEU A 228 4.92 -9.37 9.89
CA LEU A 228 5.37 -10.55 10.62
C LEU A 228 6.50 -10.15 11.56
N ALA A 229 6.42 -10.58 12.82
CA ALA A 229 7.43 -10.36 13.84
C ALA A 229 8.10 -11.67 14.24
N SER A 230 9.39 -11.79 13.97
CA SER A 230 10.18 -12.99 14.27
C SER A 230 10.68 -13.00 15.70
N GLY A 231 10.94 -11.83 16.31
CA GLY A 231 11.57 -11.75 17.63
C GLY A 231 13.06 -12.12 17.65
N ALA A 232 13.68 -12.36 16.49
CA ALA A 232 15.06 -12.85 16.40
C ALA A 232 16.13 -11.83 16.81
N SER A 233 15.78 -10.55 16.95
CA SER A 233 16.69 -9.55 17.53
C SER A 233 16.89 -9.74 19.03
N GLY A 234 15.89 -10.33 19.72
CA GLY A 234 15.82 -10.37 21.18
C GLY A 234 15.52 -9.03 21.85
N VAL A 235 15.26 -7.97 21.07
CA VAL A 235 14.97 -6.61 21.56
C VAL A 235 13.47 -6.39 21.61
N GLU A 236 12.97 -5.93 22.75
CA GLU A 236 11.58 -5.53 22.96
C GLU A 236 11.47 -3.99 22.93
N PRO A 237 11.12 -3.38 21.78
CA PRO A 237 10.92 -1.95 21.70
C PRO A 237 9.63 -1.52 22.40
N THR A 238 9.53 -0.24 22.73
CA THR A 238 8.26 0.37 23.09
C THR A 238 7.31 0.38 21.88
N GLU A 239 5.99 0.43 22.14
CA GLU A 239 4.99 0.55 21.06
C GLU A 239 5.24 1.80 20.19
N ALA A 240 5.69 2.90 20.79
CA ALA A 240 6.01 4.14 20.06
C ALA A 240 7.18 3.96 19.08
N GLU A 241 8.29 3.35 19.53
CA GLU A 241 9.45 3.08 18.66
C GLU A 241 9.09 2.11 17.53
N LEU A 242 8.27 1.08 17.82
CA LEU A 242 7.77 0.16 16.80
C LEU A 242 6.90 0.88 15.77
N THR A 243 5.94 1.68 16.22
CA THR A 243 5.06 2.47 15.35
C THR A 243 5.86 3.45 14.50
N GLU A 244 6.83 4.16 15.06
CA GLU A 244 7.67 5.11 14.34
C GLU A 244 8.43 4.44 13.19
N LEU A 245 9.13 3.32 13.47
CA LEU A 245 9.92 2.64 12.45
C LEU A 245 9.04 1.95 11.40
N LEU A 246 7.90 1.38 11.80
CA LEU A 246 6.89 0.85 10.86
C LEU A 246 6.34 1.96 9.97
N THR A 247 6.06 3.13 10.53
CA THR A 247 5.54 4.29 9.78
C THR A 247 6.57 4.78 8.77
N ALA A 248 7.85 4.89 9.17
CA ALA A 248 8.91 5.33 8.27
C ALA A 248 9.08 4.39 7.07
N VAL A 249 9.13 3.07 7.30
CA VAL A 249 9.23 2.06 6.22
C VAL A 249 7.97 2.06 5.35
N SER A 250 6.79 2.15 5.96
CA SER A 250 5.52 2.19 5.23
C SER A 250 5.40 3.45 4.36
N LEU A 251 5.83 4.61 4.87
CA LEU A 251 5.82 5.87 4.13
C LEU A 251 6.77 5.82 2.93
N ASP A 252 7.98 5.27 3.09
CA ASP A 252 8.90 5.09 1.96
C ASP A 252 8.26 4.22 0.86
N LEU A 253 7.65 3.08 1.22
CA LEU A 253 6.91 2.25 0.26
C LEU A 253 5.76 3.01 -0.41
N VAL A 254 5.00 3.82 0.33
CA VAL A 254 3.92 4.67 -0.20
C VAL A 254 4.44 5.70 -1.20
N LEU A 255 5.56 6.34 -0.92
CA LEU A 255 6.16 7.30 -1.83
C LEU A 255 6.71 6.61 -3.09
N GLN A 256 7.22 5.39 -2.97
CA GLN A 256 7.60 4.56 -4.11
C GLN A 256 6.39 4.11 -4.95
N LEU A 257 5.26 3.77 -4.31
CA LEU A 257 3.98 3.47 -4.99
C LEU A 257 3.50 4.69 -5.78
N ARG A 258 3.48 5.87 -5.16
CA ARG A 258 3.13 7.13 -5.84
C ARG A 258 4.05 7.44 -7.02
N ALA A 259 5.35 7.29 -6.82
CA ALA A 259 6.35 7.59 -7.84
C ALA A 259 6.37 6.59 -9.00
N ASP A 260 5.61 5.50 -8.91
CA ASP A 260 5.45 4.46 -9.93
C ASP A 260 4.00 4.31 -10.40
N SER A 261 3.14 5.29 -10.08
CA SER A 261 1.73 5.24 -10.46
C SER A 261 1.56 5.40 -11.97
N GLU A 262 0.61 4.65 -12.54
CA GLU A 262 0.31 4.58 -13.97
C GLU A 262 0.11 5.97 -14.58
N GLY A 263 0.90 6.29 -15.61
CA GLY A 263 0.88 7.58 -16.29
C GLY A 263 1.17 8.82 -15.43
N ALA A 264 1.62 8.72 -14.17
CA ALA A 264 1.83 9.88 -13.31
C ALA A 264 2.98 10.78 -13.81
N THR A 265 2.75 12.09 -13.85
CA THR A 265 3.76 13.10 -14.23
C THR A 265 4.10 14.05 -13.09
N LYS A 266 3.18 14.22 -12.13
CA LYS A 266 3.31 15.03 -10.92
C LYS A 266 3.03 14.20 -9.68
N TYR A 267 3.77 14.48 -8.62
CA TYR A 267 3.59 13.88 -7.30
C TYR A 267 3.04 14.94 -6.36
N VAL A 268 1.89 14.68 -5.77
CA VAL A 268 1.11 15.72 -5.11
C VAL A 268 0.93 15.36 -3.64
N ASP A 269 1.28 16.29 -2.76
CA ASP A 269 0.93 16.28 -1.34
C ASP A 269 -0.25 17.23 -1.14
N VAL A 270 -1.40 16.72 -0.69
CA VAL A 270 -2.55 17.53 -0.29
C VAL A 270 -2.61 17.54 1.23
N THR A 271 -2.08 18.59 1.84
CA THR A 271 -2.13 18.81 3.29
C THR A 271 -3.33 19.68 3.62
N VAL A 272 -4.18 19.20 4.52
CA VAL A 272 -5.31 19.95 5.06
C VAL A 272 -5.03 20.24 6.53
N THR A 273 -5.10 21.50 6.92
CA THR A 273 -4.94 21.97 8.31
C THR A 273 -6.19 22.70 8.77
N GLY A 274 -6.28 22.92 10.08
CA GLY A 274 -7.35 23.74 10.64
C GLY A 274 -8.73 23.12 10.52
N ALA A 275 -8.85 21.81 10.24
CA ALA A 275 -10.15 21.14 10.23
C ALA A 275 -10.70 20.99 11.66
N ALA A 276 -12.01 20.74 11.80
CA ALA A 276 -12.60 20.54 13.12
C ALA A 276 -12.00 19.31 13.84
N ASN A 277 -11.65 18.27 13.08
CA ASN A 277 -10.98 17.07 13.55
C ASN A 277 -10.21 16.42 12.38
N GLU A 278 -9.38 15.41 12.68
CA GLU A 278 -8.60 14.70 11.67
C GLU A 278 -9.48 14.08 10.59
N ALA A 279 -10.62 13.45 10.95
CA ALA A 279 -11.50 12.77 10.00
C ALA A 279 -12.01 13.72 8.89
N ASP A 280 -12.36 14.95 9.27
CA ASP A 280 -12.74 16.00 8.32
C ASP A 280 -11.56 16.41 7.43
N ALA A 281 -10.35 16.52 7.99
CA ALA A 281 -9.14 16.79 7.20
C ALA A 281 -8.89 15.69 6.14
N ILE A 282 -9.10 14.42 6.49
CA ILE A 282 -8.99 13.30 5.54
C ILE A 282 -10.01 13.44 4.42
N ALA A 283 -11.27 13.70 4.78
CA ALA A 283 -12.38 13.79 3.83
C ALA A 283 -12.14 14.94 2.84
N VAL A 284 -11.67 16.08 3.32
CA VAL A 284 -11.29 17.22 2.49
C VAL A 284 -10.12 16.85 1.56
N GLY A 285 -9.04 16.30 2.12
CA GLY A 285 -7.83 15.96 1.36
C GLY A 285 -8.13 14.96 0.23
N ARG A 286 -8.96 13.94 0.50
CA ARG A 286 -9.40 12.95 -0.49
C ARG A 286 -10.27 13.57 -1.57
N THR A 287 -11.22 14.42 -1.19
CA THR A 287 -12.11 15.07 -2.17
C THR A 287 -11.31 15.92 -3.17
N ILE A 288 -10.21 16.55 -2.73
CA ILE A 288 -9.29 17.28 -3.62
C ILE A 288 -8.47 16.30 -4.46
N ALA A 289 -7.91 15.25 -3.85
CA ALA A 289 -7.05 14.27 -4.51
C ALA A 289 -7.76 13.44 -5.61
N GLU A 290 -9.05 13.18 -5.42
CA GLU A 290 -9.92 12.42 -6.33
C GLU A 290 -10.57 13.29 -7.43
N ASP A 291 -10.50 14.62 -7.32
CA ASP A 291 -11.17 15.51 -8.27
C ASP A 291 -10.45 15.55 -9.62
N ASN A 292 -11.11 15.06 -10.67
CA ASN A 292 -10.58 15.04 -12.03
C ASN A 292 -10.17 16.42 -12.56
N LEU A 293 -10.88 17.50 -12.18
CA LEU A 293 -10.51 18.84 -12.62
C LEU A 293 -9.23 19.30 -11.91
N VAL A 294 -9.07 19.05 -10.62
CA VAL A 294 -7.82 19.30 -9.89
C VAL A 294 -6.69 18.52 -10.55
N LYS A 295 -6.82 17.19 -10.68
CA LYS A 295 -5.78 16.31 -11.22
C LYS A 295 -5.35 16.70 -12.64
N THR A 296 -6.29 17.06 -13.52
CA THR A 296 -5.97 17.50 -14.89
C THR A 296 -5.34 18.90 -14.95
N ALA A 297 -5.66 19.79 -14.01
CA ALA A 297 -4.98 21.09 -13.90
C ALA A 297 -3.51 20.90 -13.49
N LEU A 298 -3.26 20.00 -12.52
CA LEU A 298 -1.90 19.66 -12.08
C LEU A 298 -1.07 19.05 -13.20
N PHE A 299 -1.66 18.15 -14.00
CA PHE A 299 -1.04 17.61 -15.23
C PHE A 299 -0.61 18.75 -16.17
N GLY A 300 -1.50 19.71 -16.39
CA GLY A 300 -1.23 20.91 -17.20
C GLY A 300 -0.27 21.93 -16.56
N SER A 301 0.24 21.66 -15.36
CA SER A 301 1.03 22.61 -14.56
C SER A 301 0.30 23.96 -14.34
N ASP A 302 -1.03 23.92 -14.21
CA ASP A 302 -1.90 25.07 -13.91
C ASP A 302 -2.19 25.12 -12.39
N PRO A 303 -1.67 26.12 -11.65
CA PRO A 303 -1.95 26.32 -10.22
C PRO A 303 -3.39 26.84 -9.99
N ASN A 304 -4.36 26.00 -10.33
CA ASN A 304 -5.77 26.35 -10.38
C ASN A 304 -6.44 26.20 -9.00
N TRP A 305 -6.14 27.12 -8.09
CA TRP A 305 -6.79 27.17 -6.77
C TRP A 305 -8.32 27.21 -6.86
N GLY A 306 -8.89 27.71 -7.97
CA GLY A 306 -10.33 27.73 -8.18
C GLY A 306 -10.95 26.34 -8.33
N ARG A 307 -10.24 25.39 -8.94
CA ARG A 307 -10.65 23.98 -9.00
C ARG A 307 -10.54 23.30 -7.64
N ILE A 308 -9.53 23.66 -6.85
CA ILE A 308 -9.40 23.19 -5.46
C ILE A 308 -10.58 23.72 -4.62
N ALA A 309 -10.87 25.02 -4.69
CA ALA A 309 -12.02 25.62 -4.00
C ALA A 309 -13.37 25.01 -4.44
N MET A 310 -13.51 24.67 -5.73
CA MET A 310 -14.68 23.96 -6.24
C MET A 310 -14.80 22.55 -5.62
N ALA A 311 -13.70 21.81 -5.50
CA ALA A 311 -13.68 20.51 -4.84
C ALA A 311 -14.06 20.62 -3.35
N LEU A 312 -13.55 21.63 -2.64
CA LEU A 312 -13.92 21.91 -1.24
C LEU A 312 -15.43 22.07 -1.04
N GLY A 313 -16.12 22.72 -1.98
CA GLY A 313 -17.56 22.92 -1.92
C GLY A 313 -18.40 21.64 -1.99
N ARG A 314 -17.80 20.48 -2.23
CA ARG A 314 -18.46 19.17 -2.33
C ARG A 314 -18.17 18.25 -1.15
N VAL A 315 -17.29 18.65 -0.22
CA VAL A 315 -16.88 17.82 0.91
C VAL A 315 -18.04 17.67 1.91
N PRO A 316 -18.26 16.48 2.50
CA PRO A 316 -19.20 16.30 3.61
C PRO A 316 -18.63 16.80 4.96
N ALA A 317 -18.08 18.02 4.99
CA ALA A 317 -17.50 18.66 6.17
C ALA A 317 -17.95 20.13 6.27
N GLU A 318 -17.88 20.71 7.47
CA GLU A 318 -18.11 22.15 7.63
C GLU A 318 -16.98 22.93 6.95
N ILE A 319 -17.35 23.93 6.14
CA ILE A 319 -16.43 24.81 5.44
C ILE A 319 -16.94 26.24 5.57
N ASP A 320 -16.09 27.15 6.03
CA ASP A 320 -16.34 28.60 6.04
C ASP A 320 -15.43 29.27 4.99
N PRO A 321 -15.96 29.65 3.81
CA PRO A 321 -15.16 30.22 2.72
C PRO A 321 -14.34 31.47 3.11
N GLU A 322 -14.77 32.21 4.13
CA GLU A 322 -14.06 33.40 4.62
C GLU A 322 -12.86 33.05 5.51
N LYS A 323 -12.75 31.81 5.98
CA LYS A 323 -11.61 31.31 6.77
C LYS A 323 -10.64 30.48 5.95
N VAL A 324 -11.10 29.90 4.85
CA VAL A 324 -10.27 29.04 4.00
C VAL A 324 -9.09 29.81 3.41
N ALA A 325 -7.91 29.20 3.46
CA ALA A 325 -6.74 29.58 2.69
C ALA A 325 -6.23 28.40 1.85
N ILE A 326 -5.84 28.66 0.60
CA ILE A 326 -5.28 27.65 -0.32
C ILE A 326 -3.92 28.15 -0.78
N ALA A 327 -2.88 27.37 -0.49
CA ALA A 327 -1.53 27.59 -0.97
C ALA A 327 -1.08 26.44 -1.88
N ILE A 328 -0.34 26.79 -2.94
CA ILE A 328 0.31 25.81 -3.83
C ILE A 328 1.79 26.15 -3.91
N ASN A 329 2.66 25.19 -3.64
CA ASN A 329 4.12 25.34 -3.58
C ASN A 329 4.58 26.56 -2.76
N GLY A 330 3.91 26.79 -1.63
CA GLY A 330 4.22 27.86 -0.68
C GLY A 330 3.60 29.23 -1.00
N VAL A 331 2.94 29.39 -2.15
CA VAL A 331 2.25 30.64 -2.51
C VAL A 331 0.78 30.54 -2.15
N THR A 332 0.31 31.44 -1.27
CA THR A 332 -1.12 31.54 -0.92
C THR A 332 -1.86 32.24 -2.04
N LEU A 333 -2.72 31.51 -2.76
CA LEU A 333 -3.41 32.00 -3.95
C LEU A 333 -4.87 32.40 -3.66
N PHE A 334 -5.46 31.85 -2.60
CA PHE A 334 -6.81 32.16 -2.14
C PHE A 334 -6.80 32.28 -0.63
N ALA A 335 -7.43 33.33 -0.10
CA ALA A 335 -7.63 33.51 1.34
C ALA A 335 -8.78 34.51 1.56
N LYS A 336 -9.51 34.36 2.67
CA LYS A 336 -10.54 35.35 3.08
C LYS A 336 -11.59 35.62 2.00
N GLY A 337 -12.09 34.56 1.37
CA GLY A 337 -13.13 34.66 0.34
C GLY A 337 -12.67 35.27 -1.00
N THR A 338 -11.39 35.62 -1.17
CA THR A 338 -10.89 36.37 -2.34
C THR A 338 -9.56 35.81 -2.88
N PRO A 339 -9.21 36.06 -4.15
CA PRO A 339 -7.84 35.82 -4.63
C PRO A 339 -6.81 36.57 -3.77
N ALA A 340 -5.71 35.90 -3.43
CA ALA A 340 -4.64 36.44 -2.56
C ALA A 340 -3.34 36.76 -3.33
N ALA A 341 -3.06 36.05 -4.43
CA ALA A 341 -1.91 36.29 -5.31
C ALA A 341 -2.24 35.83 -6.75
N ASP A 342 -1.39 36.21 -7.71
CA ASP A 342 -1.53 35.71 -9.08
C ASP A 342 -1.12 34.24 -9.17
N ARG A 343 -1.85 33.45 -9.97
CA ARG A 343 -1.57 32.03 -10.17
C ARG A 343 -0.16 31.78 -10.67
N SER A 344 0.37 32.65 -11.53
CA SER A 344 1.72 32.55 -12.09
C SER A 344 2.85 32.61 -11.06
N GLU A 345 2.56 33.04 -9.84
CA GLU A 345 3.55 33.06 -8.75
C GLU A 345 3.85 31.66 -8.20
N ALA A 346 2.94 30.69 -8.38
CA ALA A 346 3.16 29.29 -7.99
C ALA A 346 3.77 28.48 -9.14
N ASP A 347 5.03 28.03 -8.98
CA ASP A 347 5.72 27.21 -9.99
C ASP A 347 5.36 25.73 -9.85
N LEU A 348 4.70 25.17 -10.88
CA LEU A 348 4.34 23.75 -10.97
C LEU A 348 5.13 23.02 -12.08
N SER A 349 6.21 23.61 -12.60
CA SER A 349 7.03 22.99 -13.65
C SER A 349 7.71 21.69 -13.18
N GLY A 350 8.08 21.63 -11.89
CA GLY A 350 8.61 20.45 -11.23
C GLY A 350 7.61 19.29 -11.14
N ARG A 351 8.09 18.12 -10.71
CA ARG A 351 7.22 16.96 -10.45
C ARG A 351 6.47 17.09 -9.14
N ASP A 352 7.16 17.52 -8.09
CA ASP A 352 6.58 17.64 -6.76
C ASP A 352 5.71 18.89 -6.63
N ILE A 353 4.48 18.69 -6.19
CA ILE A 353 3.49 19.74 -5.94
C ILE A 353 2.96 19.58 -4.53
N LYS A 354 3.00 20.67 -3.76
CA LYS A 354 2.43 20.77 -2.42
C LYS A 354 1.23 21.67 -2.45
N ILE A 355 0.08 21.13 -2.07
CA ILE A 355 -1.16 21.86 -1.86
C ILE A 355 -1.39 21.90 -0.35
N VAL A 356 -1.56 23.09 0.19
CA VAL A 356 -1.93 23.29 1.59
C VAL A 356 -3.28 24.00 1.64
N VAL A 357 -4.26 23.39 2.29
CA VAL A 357 -5.58 23.97 2.53
C VAL A 357 -5.77 24.14 4.03
N ASP A 358 -5.86 25.37 4.49
CA ASP A 358 -6.20 25.69 5.88
C ASP A 358 -7.68 26.03 5.97
N LEU A 359 -8.42 25.37 6.87
CA LEU A 359 -9.86 25.56 7.03
C LEU A 359 -10.21 26.56 8.16
N GLY A 360 -9.32 26.78 9.12
CA GLY A 360 -9.53 27.73 10.22
C GLY A 360 -10.70 27.39 11.18
N LEU A 361 -11.04 26.11 11.33
CA LEU A 361 -12.15 25.58 12.14
C LEU A 361 -11.72 24.81 13.39
N GLY A 362 -10.46 24.36 13.48
CA GLY A 362 -9.96 23.58 14.61
C GLY A 362 -8.47 23.21 14.51
N GLU A 363 -8.11 22.05 15.07
CA GLU A 363 -6.73 21.54 15.11
C GLU A 363 -6.54 20.26 14.26
N GLY A 364 -7.58 19.83 13.55
CA GLY A 364 -7.51 18.66 12.67
C GLY A 364 -6.56 18.89 11.50
N GLU A 365 -5.68 17.93 11.27
CA GLU A 365 -4.70 17.95 10.19
C GLU A 365 -4.59 16.59 9.52
N SER A 366 -4.36 16.57 8.21
CA SER A 366 -3.88 15.37 7.53
C SER A 366 -3.21 15.67 6.21
N THR A 367 -2.43 14.71 5.69
CA THR A 367 -1.90 14.76 4.33
C THR A 367 -2.39 13.55 3.53
N ILE A 368 -2.81 13.79 2.28
CA ILE A 368 -3.13 12.78 1.28
C ILE A 368 -2.10 12.87 0.15
N TYR A 369 -1.48 11.75 -0.18
CA TYR A 369 -0.52 11.61 -1.27
C TYR A 369 -1.27 11.20 -2.54
N THR A 370 -1.13 11.96 -3.63
CA THR A 370 -1.82 11.69 -4.89
C THR A 370 -0.93 12.01 -6.10
N THR A 371 -1.47 11.83 -7.30
CA THR A 371 -0.84 12.18 -8.58
C THR A 371 -1.78 13.03 -9.43
N ASP A 372 -1.28 13.55 -10.54
CA ASP A 372 -2.09 14.12 -11.60
C ASP A 372 -2.86 13.05 -12.39
N LEU A 373 -3.73 13.50 -13.31
CA LEU A 373 -4.45 12.66 -14.28
C LEU A 373 -3.97 13.03 -15.68
N SER A 374 -3.11 12.18 -16.25
CA SER A 374 -2.47 12.42 -17.54
C SER A 374 -3.14 11.65 -18.68
N HIS A 375 -2.71 11.91 -19.91
CA HIS A 375 -3.11 11.09 -21.06
C HIS A 375 -2.62 9.64 -20.97
N ALA A 376 -1.44 9.40 -20.39
CA ALA A 376 -0.86 8.06 -20.29
C ALA A 376 -1.70 7.15 -19.38
N TYR A 377 -2.26 7.69 -18.29
CA TYR A 377 -3.18 6.93 -17.43
C TYR A 377 -4.38 6.38 -18.22
N VAL A 378 -4.97 7.22 -19.09
CA VAL A 378 -6.11 6.83 -19.94
C VAL A 378 -5.68 5.77 -20.96
N GLU A 379 -4.52 5.92 -21.59
CA GLU A 379 -4.00 4.95 -22.56
C GLU A 379 -3.76 3.58 -21.89
N GLU A 380 -3.05 3.56 -20.76
CA GLU A 380 -2.71 2.34 -20.03
C GLU A 380 -3.95 1.56 -19.58
N ASN A 381 -4.99 2.27 -19.11
CA ASN A 381 -6.22 1.67 -18.60
C ASN A 381 -7.35 1.50 -19.65
N SER A 382 -7.09 1.78 -20.92
CA SER A 382 -8.07 1.56 -22.01
C SER A 382 -7.57 0.67 -23.13
N ALA A 383 -6.26 0.63 -23.37
CA ALA A 383 -5.66 -0.21 -24.40
C ALA A 383 -5.43 -1.66 -23.95
N TYR A 384 -5.32 -1.89 -22.63
CA TYR A 384 -5.04 -3.19 -22.03
C TYR A 384 -6.08 -3.54 -20.98
N SER A 385 -6.31 -4.84 -20.76
CA SER A 385 -7.08 -5.32 -19.61
C SER A 385 -6.12 -5.55 -18.44
N SER A 386 -6.41 -4.94 -17.29
CA SER A 386 -5.59 -4.99 -16.08
C SER A 386 -6.28 -5.67 -14.90
#